data_AF-A0A7S4CHT1-F1
#
_entry.id   AF-A0A7S4CHT1-F1
#
_cell.length_a   1.000
_cell.length_b   1.000
_cell.length_c   1.000
_cell.angle_alpha   90.00
_cell.angle_beta   90.00
_cell.angle_gamma   90.00
#
_symmetry.space_group_name_H-M   'P 1'
#
loop_
_entity.id
_entity.type
_entity.pdbx_description
1 polymer ?
#
loop_
_entity_poly.entity_id
_entity_poly.type
_entity_poly.pdbx_seq_one_letter_code
_entity_poly.pdbx_strand_id
1 'polypeptide(L)'
;QATPPCRYSRGSVQVEIESRVQALLNSGGNKDQQSGAKATKQTLQVMQQLLGFPKVRQIVSERIELWLGHPSHATMATLLLQQLCSTVDTDTDADLAAVDNLVRMRAAKSVTNYGELIAKLVGNHPLYIVRCLKYYLLQEAQLTKNPATSKHFAMVWKALPDGHEGVLAGIIQELAADAQRLGMIHQIL
;
A
#
# COMPACT_ATOMS: atom_id res chain seq x y z
N GLN A 1 9.73 32.39 -32.49
CA GLN A 1 8.78 31.28 -32.64
C GLN A 1 8.28 30.92 -31.25
N ALA A 2 6.99 31.14 -30.98
CA ALA A 2 6.40 30.81 -29.69
C ALA A 2 6.05 29.31 -29.66
N THR A 3 6.52 28.60 -28.65
CA THR A 3 6.11 27.22 -28.36
C THR A 3 4.59 27.18 -28.18
N PRO A 4 3.87 26.24 -28.82
CA PRO A 4 2.42 26.15 -28.66
C PRO A 4 2.08 25.86 -27.18
N PRO A 5 1.05 26.51 -26.60
CA PRO A 5 0.66 26.26 -25.22
C PRO A 5 0.24 24.79 -25.08
N CYS A 6 0.85 24.09 -24.12
CA CYS A 6 0.51 22.71 -23.81
C CYS A 6 -0.98 22.65 -23.42
N ARG A 7 -1.82 22.09 -24.31
CA ARG A 7 -3.29 22.07 -24.16
C ARG A 7 -3.82 21.10 -23.10
N TYR A 8 -2.94 20.39 -22.42
CA TYR A 8 -3.36 19.40 -21.43
C TYR A 8 -3.39 20.03 -20.04
N SER A 9 -4.60 20.16 -19.48
CA SER A 9 -4.75 20.39 -18.05
C SER A 9 -4.22 19.18 -17.28
N ARG A 10 -3.69 19.39 -16.07
CA ARG A 10 -3.20 18.30 -15.21
C ARG A 10 -4.24 17.18 -15.03
N GLY A 11 -5.53 17.55 -14.95
CA GLY A 11 -6.64 16.59 -14.89
C GLY A 11 -6.82 15.78 -16.17
N SER A 12 -6.70 16.38 -17.35
CA SER A 12 -6.81 15.66 -18.63
C SER A 12 -5.68 14.64 -18.85
N VAL A 13 -4.47 14.93 -18.37
CA VAL A 13 -3.35 13.97 -18.40
C VAL A 13 -3.61 12.77 -17.49
N GLN A 14 -4.15 13.03 -16.29
CA GLN A 14 -4.43 11.99 -15.32
C GLN A 14 -5.49 10.99 -15.83
N VAL A 15 -6.59 11.48 -16.43
CA VAL A 15 -7.64 10.62 -17.00
C VAL A 15 -7.09 9.72 -18.11
N GLU A 16 -6.23 10.25 -18.98
CA GLU A 16 -5.60 9.48 -20.06
C GLU A 16 -4.66 8.41 -19.52
N ILE A 17 -3.87 8.73 -18.49
CA ILE A 17 -2.99 7.77 -17.82
C ILE A 17 -3.81 6.65 -17.18
N GLU A 18 -4.89 6.98 -16.48
CA GLU A 18 -5.78 6.00 -15.86
C GLU A 18 -6.40 5.06 -16.89
N SER A 19 -6.92 5.61 -17.99
CA SER A 19 -7.48 4.84 -19.11
C SER A 19 -6.45 3.87 -19.69
N ARG A 20 -5.22 4.35 -19.96
CA ARG A 20 -4.13 3.53 -20.50
C ARG A 20 -3.67 2.45 -19.53
N VAL A 21 -3.55 2.78 -18.25
CA VAL A 21 -3.20 1.83 -17.19
C VAL A 21 -4.25 0.72 -17.10
N GLN A 22 -5.54 1.08 -17.14
CA GLN A 22 -6.61 0.10 -17.10
C GLN A 22 -6.64 -0.78 -18.35
N ALA A 23 -6.40 -0.21 -19.54
CA ALA A 23 -6.28 -0.96 -20.78
C ALA A 23 -5.12 -1.95 -20.75
N LEU A 24 -3.95 -1.54 -20.23
CA LEU A 24 -2.79 -2.42 -20.05
C LEU A 24 -3.12 -3.60 -19.13
N LEU A 25 -3.74 -3.33 -17.97
CA LEU A 25 -4.16 -4.37 -17.03
C LEU A 25 -5.15 -5.37 -17.65
N ASN A 26 -6.10 -4.89 -18.46
CA ASN A 26 -7.10 -5.73 -19.11
C ASN A 26 -6.51 -6.55 -20.27
N SER A 27 -5.48 -6.02 -20.96
CA SER A 27 -4.84 -6.68 -22.10
C SER A 27 -4.03 -7.92 -21.73
N GLY A 28 -3.54 -8.01 -20.49
CA GLY A 28 -2.77 -9.16 -19.99
C GLY A 28 -3.59 -10.42 -19.72
N GLY A 29 -4.92 -10.38 -19.87
CA GLY A 29 -5.83 -11.48 -19.51
C GLY A 29 -6.15 -12.48 -20.63
N ASN A 30 -5.70 -12.27 -21.88
CA ASN A 30 -6.08 -13.12 -23.00
C ASN A 30 -4.90 -13.88 -23.64
N LYS A 31 -4.92 -15.20 -23.43
CA LYS A 31 -4.33 -16.29 -24.24
C LYS A 31 -2.80 -16.44 -24.15
N ASP A 32 -2.40 -17.54 -23.50
CA ASP A 32 -1.06 -18.11 -23.29
C ASP A 32 -0.28 -17.70 -22.03
N GLN A 33 0.07 -18.70 -21.23
CA GLN A 33 0.77 -18.53 -19.94
C GLN A 33 2.17 -17.93 -20.09
N GLN A 34 2.82 -18.11 -21.26
CA GLN A 34 4.12 -17.49 -21.59
C GLN A 34 3.99 -16.06 -22.16
N SER A 35 2.89 -15.72 -22.86
CA SER A 35 2.62 -14.36 -23.36
C SER A 35 2.18 -13.45 -22.20
N GLY A 36 1.37 -13.99 -21.27
CA GLY A 36 0.91 -13.31 -20.07
C GLY A 36 2.06 -12.90 -19.14
N ALA A 37 3.12 -13.71 -19.02
CA ALA A 37 4.29 -13.37 -18.22
C ALA A 37 5.09 -12.18 -18.80
N LYS A 38 5.28 -12.15 -20.13
CA LYS A 38 5.93 -11.02 -20.82
C LYS A 38 5.09 -9.74 -20.74
N ALA A 39 3.77 -9.85 -20.95
CA ALA A 39 2.83 -8.74 -20.80
C ALA A 39 2.83 -8.19 -19.37
N THR A 40 2.96 -9.07 -18.36
CA THR A 40 3.05 -8.67 -16.95
C THR A 40 4.37 -7.96 -16.64
N LYS A 41 5.51 -8.42 -17.19
CA LYS A 41 6.80 -7.73 -17.01
C LYS A 41 6.79 -6.30 -17.58
N GLN A 42 6.28 -6.14 -18.79
CA GLN A 42 6.16 -4.81 -19.43
C GLN A 42 5.19 -3.92 -18.64
N THR A 43 4.08 -4.49 -18.15
CA THR A 43 3.14 -3.78 -17.28
C THR A 43 3.84 -3.29 -16.01
N LEU A 44 4.58 -4.14 -15.31
CA LEU A 44 5.32 -3.74 -14.08
C LEU A 44 6.31 -2.60 -14.34
N GLN A 45 7.04 -2.63 -15.47
CA GLN A 45 7.96 -1.55 -15.86
C GLN A 45 7.23 -0.23 -16.12
N VAL A 46 6.09 -0.28 -16.82
CA VAL A 46 5.27 0.90 -17.09
C VAL A 46 4.72 1.47 -15.77
N MET A 47 4.19 0.62 -14.89
CA MET A 47 3.70 1.04 -13.59
C MET A 47 4.78 1.74 -12.76
N GLN A 48 6.01 1.19 -12.78
CA GLN A 48 7.15 1.76 -12.07
C GLN A 48 7.48 3.19 -12.53
N GLN A 49 7.41 3.45 -13.83
CA GLN A 49 7.63 4.79 -14.39
C GLN A 49 6.51 5.77 -14.07
N LEU A 50 5.31 5.27 -13.77
CA LEU A 50 4.11 6.07 -13.54
C LEU A 50 3.76 6.23 -12.06
N LEU A 51 4.59 5.77 -11.12
CA LEU A 51 4.34 5.92 -9.67
C LEU A 51 4.27 7.39 -9.19
N GLY A 52 4.72 8.35 -10.00
CA GLY A 52 4.53 9.78 -9.73
C GLY A 52 3.05 10.22 -9.73
N PHE A 53 2.13 9.41 -10.25
CA PHE A 53 0.70 9.70 -10.28
C PHE A 53 -0.02 8.98 -9.13
N PRO A 54 -0.75 9.71 -8.25
CA PRO A 54 -1.41 9.10 -7.07
C PRO A 54 -2.32 7.93 -7.43
N LYS A 55 -3.11 8.06 -8.50
CA LYS A 55 -4.00 6.97 -8.92
C LYS A 55 -3.25 5.70 -9.33
N VAL A 56 -2.08 5.84 -9.92
CA VAL A 56 -1.23 4.69 -10.29
C VAL A 56 -0.68 4.04 -9.02
N ARG A 57 -0.28 4.81 -8.00
CA ARG A 57 0.12 4.26 -6.70
C ARG A 57 -0.99 3.43 -6.06
N GLN A 58 -2.22 3.94 -6.09
CA GLN A 58 -3.39 3.18 -5.65
C GLN A 58 -3.54 1.88 -6.45
N ILE A 59 -3.57 1.93 -7.78
CA ILE A 59 -3.72 0.74 -8.63
C ILE A 59 -2.62 -0.29 -8.38
N VAL A 60 -1.37 0.16 -8.26
CA VAL A 60 -0.24 -0.73 -7.95
C VAL A 60 -0.44 -1.37 -6.57
N SER A 61 -0.83 -0.60 -5.54
CA SER A 61 -1.06 -1.14 -4.20
C SER A 61 -2.15 -2.22 -4.16
N GLU A 62 -3.17 -2.14 -5.01
CA GLU A 62 -4.26 -3.13 -5.11
C GLU A 62 -3.81 -4.42 -5.80
N ARG A 63 -2.77 -4.37 -6.63
CA ARG A 63 -2.31 -5.49 -7.48
C ARG A 63 -0.98 -6.09 -7.06
N ILE A 64 -0.17 -5.37 -6.28
CA ILE A 64 1.21 -5.74 -5.97
C ILE A 64 1.29 -7.12 -5.29
N GLU A 65 0.32 -7.44 -4.44
CA GLU A 65 0.22 -8.73 -3.77
C GLU A 65 0.08 -9.89 -4.77
N LEU A 66 -0.77 -9.73 -5.78
CA LEU A 66 -0.94 -10.72 -6.85
C LEU A 66 0.36 -10.92 -7.62
N TRP A 67 1.05 -9.83 -7.96
CA TRP A 67 2.31 -9.89 -8.69
C TRP A 67 3.45 -10.52 -7.88
N LEU A 68 3.48 -10.29 -6.57
CA LEU A 68 4.44 -10.93 -5.65
C LEU A 68 4.19 -12.43 -5.51
N GLY A 69 2.94 -12.88 -5.63
CA GLY A 69 2.57 -14.30 -5.60
C GLY A 69 3.06 -15.09 -6.82
N HIS A 70 3.44 -14.43 -7.91
CA HIS A 70 3.90 -15.08 -9.14
C HIS A 70 5.44 -15.17 -9.19
N PRO A 71 6.04 -16.38 -9.18
CA PRO A 71 7.50 -16.55 -9.13
C PRO A 71 8.26 -15.86 -10.26
N SER A 72 7.68 -15.81 -11.47
CA SER A 72 8.30 -15.18 -12.64
C SER A 72 8.41 -13.66 -12.54
N HIS A 73 7.68 -13.03 -11.61
CA HIS A 73 7.60 -11.58 -11.48
C HIS A 73 8.01 -11.08 -10.08
N ALA A 74 8.18 -11.97 -9.11
CA ALA A 74 8.44 -11.64 -7.71
C ALA A 74 9.56 -10.61 -7.52
N THR A 75 10.68 -10.73 -8.25
CA THR A 75 11.79 -9.77 -8.17
C THR A 75 11.38 -8.37 -8.64
N MET A 76 10.69 -8.25 -9.78
CA MET A 76 10.24 -6.95 -10.28
C MET A 76 9.12 -6.36 -9.43
N ALA A 77 8.19 -7.19 -8.95
CA ALA A 77 7.16 -6.77 -8.02
C ALA A 77 7.76 -6.28 -6.69
N THR A 78 8.83 -6.92 -6.21
CA THR A 78 9.54 -6.47 -4.99
C THR A 78 10.18 -5.09 -5.20
N LEU A 79 10.84 -4.86 -6.34
CA LEU A 79 11.41 -3.53 -6.66
C LEU A 79 10.31 -2.47 -6.79
N LEU A 80 9.19 -2.82 -7.44
CA LEU A 80 8.05 -1.93 -7.57
C LEU A 80 7.44 -1.59 -6.21
N LEU A 81 7.32 -2.56 -5.30
CA LEU A 81 6.85 -2.35 -3.93
C LEU A 81 7.77 -1.40 -3.17
N GLN A 82 9.09 -1.58 -3.25
CA GLN A 82 10.06 -0.70 -2.59
C GLN A 82 9.91 0.75 -3.07
N GLN A 83 9.82 0.95 -4.39
CA GLN A 83 9.63 2.27 -4.96
C GLN A 83 8.25 2.87 -4.62
N LEU A 84 7.20 2.05 -4.59
CA LEU A 84 5.87 2.51 -4.16
C LEU A 84 5.94 3.05 -2.73
N CYS A 85 6.54 2.32 -1.79
CA CYS A 85 6.68 2.76 -0.40
C CYS A 85 7.49 4.07 -0.25
N SER A 86 8.43 4.36 -1.16
CA SER A 86 9.19 5.61 -1.14
C SER A 86 8.49 6.78 -1.86
N THR A 87 7.43 6.50 -2.64
CA THR A 87 6.73 7.52 -3.44
C THR A 87 5.37 7.92 -2.82
N VAL A 88 4.84 7.11 -1.89
CA VAL A 88 3.64 7.44 -1.13
C VAL A 88 4.04 8.36 0.03
N ASP A 89 3.71 9.66 -0.11
CA ASP A 89 4.11 10.71 0.81
C ASP A 89 3.07 11.84 0.98
N THR A 90 1.87 11.72 0.39
CA THR A 90 0.81 12.76 0.47
C THR A 90 -0.44 12.30 1.22
N ASP A 91 -1.30 13.24 1.60
CA ASP A 91 -2.59 12.98 2.24
C ASP A 91 -3.75 12.74 1.25
N THR A 92 -3.44 12.54 -0.04
CA THR A 92 -4.46 12.26 -1.06
C THR A 92 -5.19 10.93 -0.79
N ASP A 93 -6.47 10.86 -1.16
CA ASP A 93 -7.27 9.63 -1.00
C ASP A 93 -6.61 8.38 -1.63
N ALA A 94 -5.91 8.57 -2.75
CA ALA A 94 -5.20 7.51 -3.43
C ALA A 94 -4.00 6.98 -2.61
N ASP A 95 -3.25 7.87 -1.94
CA ASP A 95 -2.14 7.48 -1.07
C ASP A 95 -2.64 6.84 0.22
N LEU A 96 -3.71 7.38 0.80
CA LEU A 96 -4.35 6.79 1.97
C LEU A 96 -4.87 5.37 1.67
N ALA A 97 -5.47 5.17 0.49
CA ALA A 97 -5.87 3.84 0.03
C ALA A 97 -4.65 2.93 -0.22
N ALA A 98 -3.57 3.47 -0.77
CA ALA A 98 -2.33 2.71 -0.98
C ALA A 98 -1.73 2.21 0.34
N VAL A 99 -1.67 3.07 1.36
CA VAL A 99 -1.22 2.68 2.70
C VAL A 99 -2.10 1.56 3.28
N ASP A 100 -3.43 1.71 3.20
CA ASP A 100 -4.37 0.69 3.70
C ASP A 100 -4.15 -0.67 3.02
N ASN A 101 -3.98 -0.68 1.70
CA ASN A 101 -3.71 -1.89 0.93
C ASN A 101 -2.38 -2.52 1.32
N LEU A 102 -1.33 -1.69 1.40
CA LEU A 102 0.01 -2.16 1.70
C LEU A 102 0.09 -2.76 3.09
N VAL A 103 -0.49 -2.14 4.12
CA VAL A 103 -0.50 -2.64 5.51
C VAL A 103 -1.30 -3.95 5.64
N ARG A 104 -2.32 -4.16 4.79
CA ARG A 104 -3.18 -5.35 4.79
C ARG A 104 -2.61 -6.56 4.03
N MET A 105 -1.52 -6.36 3.31
CA MET A 105 -0.97 -7.36 2.40
C MET A 105 -0.59 -8.67 3.12
N ARG A 106 -1.08 -9.80 2.63
CA ARG A 106 -0.83 -11.13 3.22
C ARG A 106 0.48 -11.74 2.71
N ALA A 107 0.90 -11.34 1.51
CA ALA A 107 2.21 -11.66 0.93
C ALA A 107 3.41 -11.04 1.67
N ALA A 108 3.20 -10.38 2.81
CA ALA A 108 4.26 -9.92 3.72
C ALA A 108 5.33 -11.00 4.01
N LYS A 109 4.94 -12.29 4.04
CA LYS A 109 5.84 -13.42 4.32
C LYS A 109 6.80 -13.75 3.17
N SER A 110 6.48 -13.37 1.93
CA SER A 110 7.34 -13.65 0.75
C SER A 110 8.29 -12.49 0.41
N VAL A 111 8.14 -11.34 1.09
CA VAL A 111 8.98 -10.17 0.88
C VAL A 111 9.94 -10.03 2.06
N THR A 112 11.22 -10.31 1.81
CA THR A 112 12.30 -10.03 2.76
C THR A 112 12.26 -8.54 3.13
N ASN A 113 12.24 -8.23 4.43
CA ASN A 113 12.19 -6.86 4.98
C ASN A 113 10.86 -6.11 4.81
N TYR A 114 9.74 -6.80 4.57
CA TYR A 114 8.43 -6.15 4.47
C TYR A 114 8.11 -5.26 5.70
N GLY A 115 8.41 -5.71 6.92
CA GLY A 115 8.20 -4.91 8.14
C GLY A 115 8.95 -3.58 8.12
N GLU A 116 10.20 -3.57 7.63
CA GLU A 116 11.01 -2.35 7.50
C GLU A 116 10.46 -1.42 6.41
N LEU A 117 9.94 -1.97 5.31
CA LEU A 117 9.30 -1.19 4.25
C LEU A 117 8.03 -0.51 4.75
N ILE A 118 7.19 -1.23 5.49
CA ILE A 118 5.99 -0.64 6.09
C ILE A 118 6.37 0.41 7.13
N ALA A 119 7.37 0.15 7.97
CA ALA A 119 7.85 1.13 8.95
C ALA A 119 8.30 2.44 8.29
N LYS A 120 9.10 2.36 7.23
CA LYS A 120 9.53 3.54 6.45
C LYS A 120 8.35 4.27 5.83
N LEU A 121 7.43 3.53 5.20
CA LEU A 121 6.21 4.11 4.62
C LEU A 121 5.43 4.90 5.66
N VAL A 122 5.12 4.30 6.81
CA VAL A 122 4.28 4.97 7.82
C VAL A 122 5.01 6.12 8.52
N GLY A 123 6.33 6.05 8.60
CA GLY A 123 7.16 7.14 9.13
C GLY A 123 7.14 8.40 8.25
N ASN A 124 6.74 8.31 6.98
CA ASN A 124 6.70 9.46 6.08
C ASN A 124 5.57 10.45 6.40
N HIS A 125 4.48 10.01 7.05
CA HIS A 125 3.31 10.86 7.27
C HIS A 125 2.50 10.47 8.53
N PRO A 126 2.14 11.41 9.42
CA PRO A 126 1.42 11.11 10.67
C PRO A 126 0.10 10.35 10.48
N LEU A 127 -0.67 10.67 9.43
CA LEU A 127 -1.93 9.96 9.13
C LEU A 127 -1.71 8.47 8.84
N TYR A 128 -0.54 8.10 8.30
CA TYR A 128 -0.24 6.71 7.97
C TYR A 128 0.06 5.90 9.24
N ILE A 129 0.73 6.52 10.21
CA ILE A 129 0.93 5.94 11.54
C ILE A 129 -0.42 5.60 12.16
N VAL A 130 -1.35 6.56 12.16
CA VAL A 130 -2.70 6.37 12.71
C VAL A 130 -3.42 5.20 12.03
N ARG A 131 -3.45 5.17 10.69
CA ARG A 131 -4.10 4.11 9.90
C ARG A 131 -3.49 2.74 10.17
N CYS A 132 -2.16 2.66 10.20
CA CYS A 132 -1.41 1.43 10.42
C CYS A 132 -1.64 0.86 11.83
N LEU A 133 -1.48 1.67 12.87
CA LEU A 133 -1.71 1.25 14.26
C LEU A 133 -3.15 0.84 14.49
N LYS A 134 -4.13 1.59 13.96
CA LYS A 134 -5.55 1.25 14.05
C LYS A 134 -5.86 -0.09 13.39
N TYR A 135 -5.29 -0.36 12.22
CA TYR A 135 -5.44 -1.67 11.58
C TYR A 135 -4.88 -2.80 12.45
N TYR A 136 -3.65 -2.66 12.95
CA TYR A 136 -3.03 -3.71 13.75
C TYR A 136 -3.79 -3.98 15.06
N LEU A 137 -4.22 -2.94 15.77
CA LEU A 137 -5.06 -3.09 16.96
C LEU A 137 -6.35 -3.84 16.64
N LEU A 138 -7.06 -3.46 15.58
CA LEU A 138 -8.29 -4.14 15.16
C LEU A 138 -8.08 -5.58 14.73
N GLN A 139 -6.89 -5.93 14.22
CA GLN A 139 -6.54 -7.31 13.87
C GLN A 139 -6.21 -8.15 15.12
N GLU A 140 -5.51 -7.58 16.10
CA GLU A 140 -5.24 -8.24 17.38
C GLU A 140 -6.52 -8.50 18.19
N ALA A 141 -7.52 -7.62 18.02
CA ALA A 141 -8.81 -7.71 18.68
C ALA A 141 -9.72 -8.83 18.11
N GLN A 142 -9.35 -9.41 16.97
CA GLN A 142 -10.10 -10.50 16.37
C GLN A 142 -9.73 -11.83 17.03
N LEU A 143 -10.75 -12.67 17.29
CA LEU A 143 -10.62 -13.99 17.93
C LEU A 143 -9.62 -14.93 17.24
N THR A 144 -9.41 -14.77 15.93
CA THR A 144 -8.40 -15.50 15.16
C THR A 144 -7.13 -14.67 15.04
N LYS A 145 -6.31 -14.67 16.09
CA LYS A 145 -5.01 -13.99 16.09
C LYS A 145 -4.12 -14.53 14.97
N ASN A 146 -3.62 -13.64 14.12
CA ASN A 146 -2.61 -13.97 13.12
C ASN A 146 -1.22 -13.63 13.69
N PRO A 147 -0.36 -14.61 14.03
CA PRO A 147 0.96 -14.34 14.64
C PRO A 147 1.87 -13.45 13.80
N ALA A 148 1.65 -13.40 12.48
CA ALA A 148 2.40 -12.51 11.60
C ALA A 148 2.02 -11.04 11.84
N THR A 149 0.77 -10.76 12.19
CA THR A 149 0.28 -9.42 12.51
C THR A 149 1.02 -8.84 13.72
N SER A 150 1.10 -9.59 14.83
CA SER A 150 1.78 -9.14 16.05
C SER A 150 3.27 -8.88 15.81
N LYS A 151 3.93 -9.73 15.00
CA LYS A 151 5.34 -9.55 14.63
C LYS A 151 5.55 -8.29 13.78
N HIS A 152 4.71 -8.05 12.78
CA HIS A 152 4.81 -6.83 11.96
C HIS A 152 4.52 -5.59 12.78
N PHE A 153 3.49 -5.62 13.63
CA PHE A 153 3.19 -4.53 14.55
C PHE A 153 4.40 -4.19 15.42
N ALA A 154 5.03 -5.18 16.06
CA ALA A 154 6.20 -4.95 16.89
C ALA A 154 7.40 -4.36 16.12
N MET A 155 7.62 -4.76 14.86
CA MET A 155 8.67 -4.20 14.01
C MET A 155 8.36 -2.74 13.61
N VAL A 156 7.12 -2.48 13.18
CA VAL A 156 6.68 -1.12 12.82
C VAL A 156 6.78 -0.21 14.04
N TRP A 157 6.23 -0.64 15.17
CA TRP A 157 6.27 0.09 16.44
C TRP A 157 7.68 0.51 16.83
N LYS A 158 8.63 -0.43 16.81
CA LYS A 158 10.04 -0.15 17.15
C LYS A 158 10.74 0.81 16.18
N ALA A 159 10.23 0.95 14.97
CA ALA A 159 10.83 1.77 13.92
C ALA A 159 10.12 3.12 13.74
N LEU A 160 9.04 3.38 14.49
CA LEU A 160 8.40 4.69 14.52
C LEU A 160 9.28 5.70 15.27
N PRO A 161 9.24 6.99 14.90
CA PRO A 161 9.93 8.05 15.63
C PRO A 161 9.38 8.18 17.07
N ASP A 162 10.21 8.63 18.01
CA ASP A 162 9.82 8.85 19.42
C ASP A 162 8.58 9.75 19.53
N GLY A 163 7.72 9.50 20.54
CA GLY A 163 6.51 10.29 20.79
C GLY A 163 5.23 9.76 20.12
N HIS A 164 5.28 8.59 19.49
CA HIS A 164 4.12 7.93 18.87
C HIS A 164 3.16 7.27 19.89
N GLU A 165 3.53 7.21 21.17
CA GLU A 165 2.72 6.66 22.26
C GLU A 165 1.42 7.45 22.44
N GLY A 166 1.47 8.78 22.29
CA GLY A 166 0.28 9.64 22.34
C GLY A 166 -0.71 9.33 21.22
N VAL A 167 -0.21 8.96 20.03
CA VAL A 167 -1.04 8.53 18.91
C VAL A 167 -1.76 7.23 19.24
N LEU A 168 -1.05 6.25 19.82
CA LEU A 168 -1.66 5.00 20.25
C LEU A 168 -2.75 5.23 21.30
N ALA A 169 -2.48 6.06 22.31
CA ALA A 169 -3.45 6.39 23.34
C ALA A 169 -4.72 7.02 22.74
N GLY A 170 -4.57 7.96 21.80
CA GLY A 170 -5.69 8.55 21.09
C GLY A 170 -6.51 7.55 20.29
N ILE A 171 -5.86 6.61 19.60
CA ILE A 171 -6.56 5.54 18.85
C ILE A 171 -7.33 4.62 19.81
N ILE A 172 -6.73 4.23 20.94
CA ILE A 172 -7.41 3.38 21.92
C ILE A 172 -8.63 4.11 22.50
N GLN A 173 -8.50 5.40 22.84
CA GLN A 173 -9.63 6.21 23.31
C GLN A 173 -10.75 6.31 22.25
N GLU A 174 -10.39 6.54 20.99
CA GLU A 174 -11.35 6.58 19.87
C GLU A 174 -12.08 5.24 19.72
N LEU A 175 -11.34 4.12 19.75
CA LEU A 175 -11.91 2.79 19.62
C LEU A 175 -12.75 2.39 20.85
N ALA A 176 -12.40 2.86 22.05
CA ALA A 176 -13.15 2.61 23.27
C ALA A 176 -14.46 3.41 23.33
N ALA A 177 -14.51 4.59 22.71
CA ALA A 177 -15.75 5.38 22.62
C ALA A 177 -16.84 4.70 21.75
N ASP A 178 -16.47 3.72 20.94
CA ASP A 178 -17.38 2.88 20.17
C ASP A 178 -17.75 1.61 20.96
N ALA A 179 -19.01 1.53 21.42
CA ALA A 179 -19.52 0.46 22.26
C ALA A 179 -19.37 -0.95 21.64
N GLN A 180 -19.38 -1.09 20.32
CA GLN A 180 -19.14 -2.38 19.65
C GLN A 180 -17.66 -2.80 19.69
N ARG A 181 -16.75 -1.83 19.76
CA ARG A 181 -15.29 -2.05 19.72
C ARG A 181 -14.67 -2.17 21.11
N LEU A 182 -15.33 -1.65 22.15
CA LEU A 182 -14.91 -1.76 23.55
C LEU A 182 -14.78 -3.23 24.00
N GLY A 183 -15.71 -4.10 23.58
CA GLY A 183 -15.64 -5.54 23.84
C GLY A 183 -14.45 -6.24 23.18
N MET A 184 -13.94 -5.69 22.07
CA MET A 184 -12.74 -6.21 21.40
C MET A 184 -11.46 -5.73 22.09
N ILE A 185 -11.43 -4.50 22.61
CA ILE A 185 -10.27 -3.94 23.33
C ILE A 185 -10.02 -4.67 24.65
N HIS A 186 -11.07 -5.04 25.38
CA HIS A 186 -10.96 -5.81 26.63
C HIS A 186 -10.27 -7.18 26.46
N GLN A 187 -10.09 -7.68 25.22
CA GLN A 187 -9.35 -8.91 24.95
C GLN A 187 -7.85 -8.68 24.68
N ILE A 188 -7.45 -7.43 24.48
CA ILE A 188 -6.07 -7.03 24.16
C ILE A 188 -5.35 -6.49 25.40
N LEU A 189 -6.04 -5.74 26.26
CA LEU A 189 -5.55 -5.26 27.57
C LEU A 189 -5.55 -6.38 28.61
#